data_AF-A0A4S0RZ65-F1
#
_entry.id   AF-A0A4S0RZ65-F1
#
_cell.length_a   1.000
_cell.length_b   1.000
_cell.length_c   1.000
_cell.angle_alpha   90.00
_cell.angle_beta   90.00
_cell.angle_gamma   90.00
#
_symmetry.space_group_name_H-M   'P 1'
#
loop_
_entity.id
_entity.type
_entity.pdbx_description
1 polymer ?
#
loop_
_entity_poly.entity_id
_entity_poly.type
_entity_poly.pdbx_seq_one_letter_code
_entity_poly.pdbx_strand_id
1 'polypeptide(L)'
;MYFIALATDYDGTLAHDGAVSEKTLAALERFKKSGRKLLLVTGRELPDLKRVFPDVGLFDKVVAENGALIYTPASEEERVISLSPEPKFVARLKKQGVKPLSVGRSIVATWEPHQATVLEVIKKMGLELEIIFNKGAVMILPSGVNKATGLAAALEDLRLSPHNVVGIGDAENDHAFLQACGCSVAVDNAIPAVKSTATLVTSGARGKGVEELIAKLIKRDHGIVPRRHDGIVLGSSGGDDIYLSPTDSVLIAGSSGIGKSTLATALTERFVENRFQFCVFDPEGDYDGLEGAVRLGDGSSAPTKAQVLDLVAKADSNVVVNGLSLRVNERPDFFADLLPGLGSFRRRTARPHWLVIDEAHHLLPKRRDDTRSVLSLELPGTILITVHPEAISTDALRLVTAVIALGPTAKDVVKAFCRETGIEPPKDIPTPKGDRVLFWRPQVRKKLTTVKVIEPRQSLKRHSRKYAEGQLDETGSFYFRGPDDAMNLRAHNLMIFAQMAEGIDDKTWEFHLRAGDYSKWFRHQIRDKDLARETAEAEKDRKLSAEESRKRVLDAVRRRYTAPATAPEE
;
A
#
# COMPACT_ATOMS: atom_id res chain seq x y z
N MET A 1 -7.57 7.48 -13.60
CA MET A 1 -7.94 8.51 -12.58
C MET A 1 -7.46 8.03 -11.21
N TYR A 2 -6.66 8.83 -10.52
CA TYR A 2 -6.09 8.57 -9.19
C TYR A 2 -6.85 9.32 -8.09
N PHE A 3 -7.06 10.63 -8.23
CA PHE A 3 -7.89 11.37 -7.28
C PHE A 3 -9.35 11.17 -7.65
N ILE A 4 -10.10 10.55 -6.75
CA ILE A 4 -11.50 10.18 -6.98
C ILE A 4 -12.47 11.01 -6.16
N ALA A 5 -11.97 11.85 -5.25
CA ALA A 5 -12.80 12.70 -4.40
C ALA A 5 -12.15 14.06 -4.09
N LEU A 6 -13.00 15.06 -3.87
CA LEU A 6 -12.64 16.38 -3.35
C LEU A 6 -13.40 16.58 -2.02
N ALA A 7 -12.66 16.73 -0.93
CA ALA A 7 -13.15 17.18 0.36
C ALA A 7 -12.89 18.68 0.49
N THR A 8 -13.92 19.48 0.68
CA THR A 8 -13.80 20.94 0.72
C THR A 8 -14.47 21.51 1.95
N ASP A 9 -13.83 22.49 2.57
CA ASP A 9 -14.50 23.34 3.55
C ASP A 9 -15.56 24.25 2.88
N TYR A 10 -16.51 24.73 3.68
CA TYR A 10 -17.55 25.66 3.23
C TYR A 10 -17.12 27.13 3.38
N ASP A 11 -16.91 27.61 4.61
CA ASP A 11 -16.82 29.03 4.95
C ASP A 11 -15.43 29.63 4.72
N GLY A 12 -15.29 30.48 3.70
CA GLY A 12 -13.99 31.01 3.32
C GLY A 12 -13.25 30.12 2.32
N THR A 13 -13.81 28.95 2.00
CA THR A 13 -13.28 28.06 0.96
C THR A 13 -14.22 27.97 -0.24
N LEU A 14 -15.45 27.48 -0.09
CA LEU A 14 -16.45 27.51 -1.17
C LEU A 14 -17.21 28.82 -1.20
N ALA A 15 -17.63 29.27 -0.03
CA ALA A 15 -18.55 30.39 0.15
C ALA A 15 -17.82 31.66 0.57
N HIS A 16 -18.38 32.80 0.15
CA HIS A 16 -18.10 34.12 0.71
C HIS A 16 -19.40 34.69 1.24
N ASP A 17 -19.40 35.10 2.52
CA ASP A 17 -20.57 35.71 3.17
C ASP A 17 -21.81 34.80 3.12
N GLY A 18 -21.58 33.48 3.24
CA GLY A 18 -22.62 32.46 3.22
C GLY A 18 -23.13 32.07 1.83
N ALA A 19 -22.64 32.69 0.75
CA ALA A 19 -23.07 32.42 -0.62
C ALA A 19 -21.97 31.74 -1.46
N VAL A 20 -22.37 30.77 -2.29
CA VAL A 20 -21.51 30.12 -3.28
C VAL A 20 -21.86 30.67 -4.67
N SER A 21 -20.85 31.03 -5.45
CA SER A 21 -21.09 31.60 -6.79
C SER A 21 -21.55 30.54 -7.79
N GLU A 22 -22.33 30.95 -8.80
CA GLU A 22 -22.77 30.06 -9.89
C GLU A 22 -21.59 29.41 -10.64
N LYS A 23 -20.47 30.13 -10.79
CA LYS A 23 -19.26 29.59 -11.43
C LYS A 23 -18.64 28.46 -10.62
N THR A 24 -18.64 28.61 -9.30
CA THR A 24 -18.13 27.60 -8.37
C THR A 24 -19.05 26.38 -8.35
N LEU A 25 -20.37 26.57 -8.33
CA LEU A 25 -21.35 25.49 -8.49
C LEU A 25 -21.16 24.73 -9.81
N ALA A 26 -21.03 25.45 -10.93
CA ALA A 26 -20.78 24.84 -12.23
C ALA A 26 -19.45 24.06 -12.25
N ALA A 27 -18.43 24.50 -11.51
CA ALA A 27 -17.18 23.75 -11.39
C ALA A 27 -17.36 22.45 -10.59
N LEU A 28 -18.04 22.51 -9.46
CA LEU A 28 -18.39 21.33 -8.67
C LEU A 28 -19.20 20.32 -9.49
N GLU A 29 -20.19 20.77 -10.27
CA GLU A 29 -20.93 19.92 -11.19
C GLU A 29 -20.05 19.26 -12.25
N ARG A 30 -19.14 20.02 -12.87
CA ARG A 30 -18.17 19.46 -13.83
C ARG A 30 -17.29 18.40 -13.17
N PHE A 31 -16.88 18.63 -11.93
CA PHE A 31 -16.11 17.66 -11.16
C PHE A 31 -16.91 16.38 -10.92
N LYS A 32 -18.17 16.49 -10.49
CA LYS A 32 -19.07 15.34 -10.29
C LYS A 32 -19.33 14.58 -11.60
N LYS A 33 -19.56 15.31 -12.70
CA LYS A 33 -19.73 14.75 -14.07
C LYS A 33 -18.48 14.00 -14.56
N SER A 34 -17.30 14.28 -14.01
CA SER A 34 -16.07 13.51 -14.30
C SER A 34 -16.03 12.12 -13.63
N GLY A 35 -17.06 11.76 -12.85
CA GLY A 35 -17.15 10.49 -12.12
C GLY A 35 -16.55 10.54 -10.70
N ARG A 36 -16.08 11.71 -10.26
CA ARG A 36 -15.50 11.94 -8.94
C ARG A 36 -16.56 12.31 -7.90
N LYS A 37 -16.19 12.14 -6.63
CA LYS A 37 -17.03 12.37 -5.46
C LYS A 37 -16.78 13.73 -4.82
N LEU A 38 -17.84 14.34 -4.32
CA LEU A 38 -17.76 15.60 -3.58
C LEU A 38 -18.10 15.35 -2.10
N LEU A 39 -17.22 15.78 -1.21
CA LEU A 39 -17.43 15.78 0.23
C LEU A 39 -17.36 17.21 0.75
N LEU A 40 -18.38 17.63 1.49
CA LEU A 40 -18.40 18.93 2.17
C LEU A 40 -18.00 18.72 3.63
N VAL A 41 -17.05 19.49 4.15
CA VAL A 41 -16.55 19.36 5.52
C VAL A 41 -16.66 20.70 6.23
N THR A 42 -17.64 20.86 7.11
CA THR A 42 -18.00 22.17 7.69
C THR A 42 -18.18 22.13 9.21
N GLY A 43 -17.93 23.27 9.85
CA GLY A 43 -18.27 23.50 11.25
C GLY A 43 -19.74 23.83 11.47
N ARG A 44 -20.50 24.13 10.41
CA ARG A 44 -21.91 24.53 10.50
C ARG A 44 -22.81 23.40 10.99
N GLU A 45 -23.86 23.79 11.69
CA GLU A 45 -25.00 22.92 11.97
C GLU A 45 -25.77 22.64 10.68
N LEU A 46 -26.25 21.40 10.52
CA LEU A 46 -26.90 20.97 9.29
C LEU A 46 -28.14 21.80 8.90
N PRO A 47 -29.05 22.20 9.82
CA PRO A 47 -30.18 23.06 9.46
C PRO A 47 -29.76 24.43 8.93
N ASP A 48 -28.73 25.03 9.52
CA ASP A 48 -28.19 26.31 9.06
C ASP A 48 -27.54 26.18 7.69
N LEU A 49 -26.74 25.13 7.49
CA LEU A 49 -26.14 24.82 6.20
C LEU A 49 -27.19 24.65 5.10
N LYS A 50 -28.24 23.85 5.33
CA LYS A 50 -29.34 23.64 4.36
C LYS A 50 -30.05 24.94 3.99
N ARG A 51 -30.15 25.87 4.93
CA ARG A 51 -30.79 27.18 4.71
C ARG A 51 -29.92 28.10 3.84
N VAL A 52 -28.61 28.16 4.10
CA VAL A 52 -27.70 29.06 3.37
C VAL A 52 -27.18 28.45 2.06
N PHE A 53 -27.20 27.13 1.94
CA PHE A 53 -26.71 26.39 0.79
C PHE A 53 -27.71 25.33 0.32
N PRO A 54 -28.74 25.73 -0.45
CA PRO A 54 -29.75 24.81 -0.98
C PRO A 54 -29.17 23.70 -1.87
N ASP A 55 -28.05 23.96 -2.53
CA ASP A 55 -27.36 23.01 -3.42
C ASP A 55 -26.52 21.95 -2.68
N VAL A 56 -26.77 21.74 -1.37
CA VAL A 56 -26.11 20.69 -0.58
C VAL A 56 -26.30 19.29 -1.19
N GLY A 57 -27.37 19.07 -1.96
CA GLY A 57 -27.63 17.86 -2.75
C GLY A 57 -26.56 17.53 -3.81
N LEU A 58 -25.69 18.50 -4.15
CA LEU A 58 -24.57 18.27 -5.05
C LEU A 58 -23.51 17.36 -4.43
N PHE A 59 -23.41 17.29 -3.11
CA PHE A 59 -22.40 16.50 -2.40
C PHE A 59 -22.83 15.04 -2.21
N ASP A 60 -21.86 14.11 -2.24
CA ASP A 60 -22.09 12.70 -1.96
C ASP A 60 -22.17 12.44 -0.44
N LYS A 61 -21.38 13.19 0.35
CA LYS A 61 -21.41 13.20 1.81
C LYS A 61 -21.16 14.61 2.35
N VAL A 62 -21.78 14.92 3.47
CA VAL A 62 -21.55 16.16 4.23
C VAL A 62 -21.13 15.79 5.63
N VAL A 63 -19.97 16.28 6.05
CA VAL A 63 -19.42 16.20 7.39
C VAL A 63 -19.73 17.54 8.06
N ALA A 64 -20.78 17.58 8.86
CA ALA A 64 -21.27 18.77 9.56
C ALA A 64 -20.80 18.80 11.03
N GLU A 65 -21.04 19.92 11.71
CA GLU A 65 -20.73 20.10 13.14
C GLU A 65 -19.26 19.76 13.49
N ASN A 66 -18.32 20.16 12.63
CA ASN A 66 -16.89 19.81 12.71
C ASN A 66 -16.63 18.31 12.85
N GLY A 67 -17.38 17.48 12.14
CA GLY A 67 -17.14 16.03 12.13
C GLY A 67 -17.96 15.25 13.14
N ALA A 68 -18.88 15.88 13.84
CA ALA A 68 -19.78 15.18 14.75
C ALA A 68 -20.99 14.53 14.05
N LEU A 69 -21.32 14.99 12.84
CA LEU A 69 -22.50 14.57 12.09
C LEU A 69 -22.14 14.28 10.63
N ILE A 70 -22.49 13.09 10.15
CA ILE A 70 -22.52 12.78 8.71
C ILE A 70 -23.94 12.92 8.21
N TYR A 71 -24.10 13.63 7.10
CA TYR A 71 -25.33 13.70 6.33
C TYR A 71 -25.12 13.15 4.92
N THR A 72 -26.06 12.33 4.45
CA THR A 72 -26.05 11.76 3.10
C THR A 72 -27.16 12.42 2.29
N PRO A 73 -26.86 13.41 1.42
CA PRO A 73 -27.91 14.17 0.75
C PRO A 73 -28.85 13.33 -0.12
N ALA A 74 -28.35 12.26 -0.73
CA ALA A 74 -29.15 11.40 -1.60
C ALA A 74 -30.25 10.60 -0.87
N SER A 75 -30.02 10.22 0.39
CA SER A 75 -30.98 9.46 1.22
C SER A 75 -31.60 10.29 2.34
N GLU A 76 -31.13 11.53 2.51
CA GLU A 76 -31.40 12.40 3.66
C GLU A 76 -31.03 11.81 5.04
N GLU A 77 -30.22 10.76 5.07
CA GLU A 77 -29.80 10.11 6.32
C GLU A 77 -28.84 10.97 7.13
N GLU A 78 -29.13 11.12 8.43
CA GLU A 78 -28.27 11.74 9.44
C GLU A 78 -27.65 10.65 10.34
N ARG A 79 -26.32 10.59 10.39
CA ARG A 79 -25.54 9.71 11.28
C ARG A 79 -24.69 10.53 12.23
N VAL A 80 -25.09 10.58 13.49
CA VAL A 80 -24.31 11.22 14.56
C VAL A 80 -23.15 10.29 14.95
N ILE A 81 -21.92 10.81 14.97
CA ILE A 81 -20.70 10.04 15.27
C ILE A 81 -20.30 10.17 16.75
N SER A 82 -20.87 11.15 17.47
CA SER A 82 -20.47 11.48 18.83
C SER A 82 -21.64 11.64 19.79
N LEU A 83 -21.34 11.81 21.08
CA LEU A 83 -22.34 12.07 22.10
C LEU A 83 -23.00 13.44 21.91
N SER A 84 -24.26 13.56 22.29
CA SER A 84 -24.95 14.86 22.34
C SER A 84 -24.48 15.71 23.53
N PRO A 85 -24.57 17.05 23.45
CA PRO A 85 -24.13 17.90 24.55
C PRO A 85 -25.00 17.68 25.79
N GLU A 86 -24.38 17.62 26.97
CA GLU A 86 -25.12 17.44 28.20
C GLU A 86 -26.08 18.63 28.44
N PRO A 87 -27.39 18.41 28.68
CA PRO A 87 -28.34 19.51 28.90
C PRO A 87 -27.96 20.43 30.07
N LYS A 88 -27.35 19.86 31.13
CA LYS A 88 -26.87 20.63 32.29
C LYS A 88 -25.70 21.54 31.93
N PHE A 89 -24.82 21.11 31.04
CA PHE A 89 -23.70 21.91 30.55
C PHE A 89 -24.21 23.15 29.80
N VAL A 90 -25.12 22.96 28.85
CA VAL A 90 -25.75 24.05 28.09
C VAL A 90 -26.49 25.02 29.01
N ALA A 91 -27.27 24.51 29.96
CA ALA A 91 -27.99 25.34 30.93
C ALA A 91 -27.04 26.18 31.79
N ARG A 92 -25.89 25.62 32.19
CA ARG A 92 -24.87 26.34 32.98
C ARG A 92 -24.22 27.46 32.18
N LEU A 93 -23.88 27.24 30.91
CA LEU A 93 -23.35 28.28 30.02
C LEU A 93 -24.35 29.44 29.86
N LYS A 94 -25.63 29.12 29.61
CA LYS A 94 -26.70 30.14 29.52
C LYS A 94 -26.81 30.94 30.82
N LYS A 95 -26.73 30.29 31.98
CA LYS A 95 -26.78 30.95 33.30
C LYS A 95 -25.57 31.86 33.55
N GLN A 96 -24.40 31.52 32.99
CA GLN A 96 -23.18 32.34 33.04
C GLN A 96 -23.16 33.48 32.01
N GLY A 97 -24.24 33.69 31.27
CA GLY A 97 -24.35 34.82 30.33
C GLY A 97 -23.68 34.60 28.97
N VAL A 98 -23.26 33.37 28.65
CA VAL A 98 -22.65 33.05 27.35
C VAL A 98 -23.68 33.24 26.24
N LYS A 99 -23.49 34.28 25.42
CA LYS A 99 -24.34 34.64 24.28
C LYS A 99 -23.50 35.28 23.17
N PRO A 100 -23.75 34.96 21.88
CA PRO A 100 -24.72 33.96 21.43
C PRO A 100 -24.25 32.53 21.71
N LEU A 101 -25.20 31.61 21.88
CA LEU A 101 -24.94 30.19 22.14
C LEU A 101 -25.81 29.35 21.22
N SER A 102 -25.17 28.57 20.35
CA SER A 102 -25.79 27.63 19.43
C SER A 102 -25.56 26.20 19.90
N VAL A 103 -26.52 25.30 19.66
CA VAL A 103 -26.49 23.91 20.12
C VAL A 103 -27.00 23.03 18.99
N GLY A 104 -26.08 22.29 18.37
CA GLY A 104 -26.39 21.28 17.36
C GLY A 104 -26.69 19.91 17.97
N ARG A 105 -26.52 18.85 17.16
CA ARG A 105 -26.70 17.46 17.60
C ARG A 105 -25.64 17.01 18.59
N SER A 106 -24.40 17.47 18.39
CA SER A 106 -23.23 17.12 19.19
C SER A 106 -22.31 18.31 19.46
N ILE A 107 -22.46 19.41 18.72
CA ILE A 107 -21.68 20.64 18.93
C ILE A 107 -22.42 21.66 19.82
N VAL A 108 -21.65 22.39 20.63
CA VAL A 108 -22.08 23.67 21.20
C VAL A 108 -21.16 24.75 20.67
N ALA A 109 -21.69 25.86 20.16
CA ALA A 109 -20.89 26.92 19.59
C ALA A 109 -21.22 28.29 20.21
N THR A 110 -20.19 29.10 20.41
CA THR A 110 -20.28 30.50 20.84
C THR A 110 -19.18 31.30 20.15
N TRP A 111 -18.92 32.52 20.62
CA TRP A 111 -17.91 33.42 20.07
C TRP A 111 -16.99 33.92 21.17
N GLU A 112 -15.82 34.40 20.78
CA GLU A 112 -14.95 35.14 21.68
C GLU A 112 -15.69 36.36 22.27
N PRO A 113 -15.45 36.73 23.54
CA PRO A 113 -14.42 36.19 24.45
C PRO A 113 -14.92 35.08 25.41
N HIS A 114 -15.96 34.31 25.08
CA HIS A 114 -16.57 33.36 26.02
C HIS A 114 -15.76 32.08 26.30
N GLN A 115 -14.61 31.90 25.65
CA GLN A 115 -13.76 30.71 25.80
C GLN A 115 -13.33 30.42 27.25
N ALA A 116 -13.05 31.47 28.03
CA ALA A 116 -12.62 31.33 29.42
C ALA A 116 -13.76 30.77 30.30
N THR A 117 -14.97 31.32 30.14
CA THR A 117 -16.17 30.86 30.82
C THR A 117 -16.52 29.43 30.45
N VAL A 118 -16.42 29.09 29.16
CA VAL A 118 -16.64 27.72 28.67
C VAL A 118 -15.66 26.74 29.34
N LEU A 119 -14.36 27.05 29.32
CA LEU A 119 -13.33 26.20 29.92
C LEU A 119 -13.54 26.02 31.42
N GLU A 120 -13.93 27.08 32.13
CA GLU A 120 -14.23 27.02 33.56
C GLU A 120 -15.43 26.09 33.84
N VAL A 121 -16.48 26.15 33.03
CA VAL A 121 -17.64 25.26 33.18
C VAL A 121 -17.28 23.81 32.88
N ILE A 122 -16.51 23.55 31.82
CA ILE A 122 -16.00 22.20 31.49
C ILE A 122 -15.24 21.62 32.69
N LYS A 123 -14.29 22.40 33.26
CA LYS A 123 -13.50 21.98 34.43
C LYS A 123 -14.35 21.73 35.67
N LYS A 124 -15.27 22.64 36.01
CA LYS A 124 -16.14 22.50 37.19
C LYS A 124 -17.07 21.30 37.11
N MET A 125 -17.45 20.90 35.91
CA MET A 125 -18.34 19.76 35.68
C MET A 125 -17.57 18.45 35.44
N GLY A 126 -16.24 18.48 35.30
CA GLY A 126 -15.42 17.30 35.02
C GLY A 126 -15.72 16.68 33.65
N LEU A 127 -16.04 17.50 32.64
CA LEU A 127 -16.40 17.03 31.31
C LEU A 127 -15.16 16.88 30.43
N GLU A 128 -15.12 15.83 29.61
CA GLU A 128 -14.08 15.58 28.61
C GLU A 128 -14.42 16.23 27.26
N LEU A 129 -14.59 17.55 27.27
CA LEU A 129 -14.91 18.36 26.10
C LEU A 129 -13.69 19.19 25.64
N GLU A 130 -13.55 19.32 24.33
CA GLU A 130 -12.50 20.08 23.68
C GLU A 130 -13.05 21.42 23.14
N ILE A 131 -12.23 22.48 23.21
CA ILE A 131 -12.54 23.79 22.62
C ILE A 131 -11.73 23.95 21.33
N ILE A 132 -12.43 24.10 20.21
CA ILE A 132 -11.87 24.31 18.88
C ILE A 132 -12.17 25.74 18.43
N PHE A 133 -11.15 26.43 17.92
CA PHE A 133 -11.28 27.79 17.40
C PHE A 133 -11.42 27.80 15.88
N ASN A 134 -12.23 28.73 15.36
CA ASN A 134 -12.35 29.02 13.94
C ASN A 134 -12.69 30.49 13.73
N LYS A 135 -11.72 31.32 13.36
CA LYS A 135 -11.91 32.77 13.07
C LYS A 135 -12.77 33.52 14.11
N GLY A 136 -12.50 33.27 15.40
CA GLY A 136 -13.22 33.89 16.54
C GLY A 136 -14.47 33.15 17.02
N ALA A 137 -14.93 32.12 16.29
CA ALA A 137 -15.91 31.17 16.80
C ALA A 137 -15.25 30.18 17.77
N VAL A 138 -15.94 29.89 18.87
CA VAL A 138 -15.52 28.96 19.92
C VAL A 138 -16.47 27.77 19.89
N MET A 139 -15.96 26.62 19.46
CA MET A 139 -16.73 25.41 19.21
C MET A 139 -16.36 24.35 20.26
N ILE A 140 -17.36 23.73 20.88
CA ILE A 140 -17.20 22.78 21.97
C ILE A 140 -17.75 21.44 21.53
N LEU A 141 -16.88 20.42 21.55
CA LEU A 141 -17.15 19.07 21.07
C LEU A 141 -16.59 18.03 22.04
N PRO A 142 -17.06 16.77 21.99
CA PRO A 142 -16.40 15.66 22.66
C PRO A 142 -14.95 15.50 22.18
N SER A 143 -14.06 15.13 23.11
CA SER A 143 -12.65 14.88 22.79
C SER A 143 -12.49 13.89 21.62
N GLY A 144 -11.62 14.22 20.67
CA GLY A 144 -11.35 13.38 19.49
C GLY A 144 -12.33 13.56 18.32
N VAL A 145 -13.37 14.38 18.47
CA VAL A 145 -14.30 14.73 17.39
C VAL A 145 -13.80 15.98 16.66
N ASN A 146 -13.42 15.84 15.40
CA ASN A 146 -13.00 16.95 14.56
C ASN A 146 -13.27 16.65 13.07
N LYS A 147 -13.01 17.65 12.21
CA LYS A 147 -13.22 17.53 10.75
C LYS A 147 -12.52 16.31 10.14
N ALA A 148 -11.35 15.92 10.65
CA ALA A 148 -10.61 14.76 10.16
C ALA A 148 -11.26 13.43 10.53
N THR A 149 -11.72 13.26 11.77
CA THR A 149 -12.40 12.04 12.21
C THR A 149 -13.76 11.89 11.55
N GLY A 150 -14.50 12.99 11.36
CA GLY A 150 -15.72 13.00 10.56
C GLY A 150 -15.49 12.67 9.09
N LEU A 151 -14.42 13.22 8.48
CA LEU A 151 -14.03 12.87 7.11
C LEU A 151 -13.65 11.39 7.00
N ALA A 152 -12.88 10.85 7.94
CA ALA A 152 -12.51 9.43 7.95
C ALA A 152 -13.75 8.53 7.94
N ALA A 153 -14.74 8.81 8.79
CA ALA A 153 -16.00 8.07 8.83
C ALA A 153 -16.82 8.23 7.53
N ALA A 154 -16.81 9.40 6.89
CA ALA A 154 -17.48 9.59 5.60
C ALA A 154 -16.77 8.84 4.45
N LEU A 155 -15.43 8.76 4.47
CA LEU A 155 -14.66 7.98 3.51
C LEU A 155 -14.87 6.48 3.70
N GLU A 156 -15.04 6.01 4.94
CA GLU A 156 -15.40 4.62 5.25
C GLU A 156 -16.75 4.24 4.63
N ASP A 157 -17.80 5.07 4.83
CA ASP A 157 -19.12 4.87 4.22
C ASP A 157 -19.03 4.74 2.69
N LEU A 158 -18.19 5.57 2.07
CA LEU A 158 -17.98 5.60 0.62
C LEU A 158 -16.97 4.54 0.13
N ARG A 159 -16.32 3.82 1.05
CA ARG A 159 -15.22 2.87 0.80
C ARG A 159 -14.06 3.49 0.01
N LEU A 160 -13.73 4.74 0.31
CA LEU A 160 -12.64 5.48 -0.32
C LEU A 160 -11.39 5.47 0.55
N SER A 161 -10.22 5.57 -0.09
CA SER A 161 -8.95 5.79 0.60
C SER A 161 -8.65 7.28 0.73
N PRO A 162 -8.16 7.76 1.90
CA PRO A 162 -7.72 9.15 2.05
C PRO A 162 -6.62 9.54 1.06
N HIS A 163 -5.75 8.60 0.63
CA HIS A 163 -4.72 8.84 -0.38
C HIS A 163 -5.27 9.34 -1.73
N ASN A 164 -6.53 9.02 -2.03
CA ASN A 164 -7.19 9.37 -3.28
C ASN A 164 -8.18 10.54 -3.14
N VAL A 165 -8.07 11.28 -2.03
CA VAL A 165 -8.86 12.47 -1.72
C VAL A 165 -7.96 13.70 -1.79
N VAL A 166 -8.47 14.75 -2.43
CA VAL A 166 -7.88 16.09 -2.32
C VAL A 166 -8.69 16.90 -1.31
N GLY A 167 -8.02 17.43 -0.29
CA GLY A 167 -8.60 18.33 0.70
C GLY A 167 -8.35 19.79 0.32
N ILE A 168 -9.35 20.66 0.42
CA ILE A 168 -9.18 22.11 0.28
C ILE A 168 -9.85 22.88 1.42
N GLY A 169 -9.12 23.85 2.00
CA GLY A 169 -9.55 24.60 3.18
C GLY A 169 -8.82 25.93 3.36
N ASP A 170 -9.14 26.66 4.42
CA ASP A 170 -8.63 28.01 4.65
C ASP A 170 -8.32 28.39 6.12
N ALA A 171 -8.85 27.67 7.11
CA ALA A 171 -8.80 28.04 8.53
C ALA A 171 -8.08 27.02 9.43
N GLU A 172 -7.90 27.37 10.72
CA GLU A 172 -7.18 26.56 11.71
C GLU A 172 -7.78 25.15 11.87
N ASN A 173 -9.11 25.06 11.94
CA ASN A 173 -9.84 23.79 12.11
C ASN A 173 -9.79 22.88 10.86
N ASP A 174 -9.24 23.36 9.74
CA ASP A 174 -9.09 22.57 8.52
C ASP A 174 -7.81 21.73 8.52
N HIS A 175 -6.78 22.13 9.28
CA HIS A 175 -5.46 21.48 9.27
C HIS A 175 -5.54 19.96 9.37
N ALA A 176 -6.31 19.46 10.35
CA ALA A 176 -6.37 18.05 10.64
C ALA A 176 -6.93 17.25 9.46
N PHE A 177 -8.00 17.72 8.80
CA PHE A 177 -8.59 16.97 7.68
C PHE A 177 -7.77 17.15 6.40
N LEU A 178 -7.15 18.32 6.21
CA LEU A 178 -6.24 18.56 5.09
C LEU A 178 -5.05 17.60 5.16
N GLN A 179 -4.45 17.42 6.34
CA GLN A 179 -3.35 16.47 6.55
C GLN A 179 -3.76 15.00 6.38
N ALA A 180 -5.04 14.68 6.61
CA ALA A 180 -5.56 13.34 6.39
C ALA A 180 -5.74 13.01 4.89
N CYS A 181 -5.85 14.02 4.02
CA CYS A 181 -6.02 13.82 2.58
C CYS A 181 -4.69 13.52 1.87
N GLY A 182 -4.74 12.75 0.79
CA GLY A 182 -3.57 12.43 -0.04
C GLY A 182 -2.98 13.66 -0.75
N CYS A 183 -3.74 14.73 -0.90
CA CYS A 183 -3.24 16.04 -1.29
C CYS A 183 -3.97 17.14 -0.52
N SER A 184 -3.24 17.99 0.18
CA SER A 184 -3.77 19.16 0.89
C SER A 184 -3.61 20.43 0.05
N VAL A 185 -4.66 21.23 -0.04
CA VAL A 185 -4.69 22.47 -0.81
C VAL A 185 -5.22 23.61 0.07
N ALA A 186 -4.52 24.73 0.06
CA ALA A 186 -4.98 25.97 0.68
C ALA A 186 -5.48 26.95 -0.38
N VAL A 187 -6.58 27.65 -0.12
CA VAL A 187 -6.99 28.80 -0.95
C VAL A 187 -6.12 30.03 -0.67
N ASP A 188 -6.11 31.01 -1.58
CA ASP A 188 -5.29 32.21 -1.39
C ASP A 188 -5.67 33.04 -0.14
N ASN A 189 -6.93 33.03 0.30
CA ASN A 189 -7.31 33.70 1.55
C ASN A 189 -7.07 32.86 2.82
N ALA A 190 -6.44 31.69 2.70
CA ALA A 190 -6.15 30.84 3.85
C ALA A 190 -5.13 31.50 4.80
N ILE A 191 -5.24 31.18 6.09
CA ILE A 191 -4.30 31.66 7.10
C ILE A 191 -2.87 31.15 6.80
N PRO A 192 -1.81 31.88 7.20
CA PRO A 192 -0.43 31.48 6.92
C PRO A 192 -0.06 30.08 7.39
N ALA A 193 -0.58 29.66 8.55
CA ALA A 193 -0.35 28.31 9.09
C ALA A 193 -0.83 27.22 8.10
N VAL A 194 -2.05 27.36 7.54
CA VAL A 194 -2.62 26.39 6.59
C VAL A 194 -1.82 26.38 5.29
N LYS A 195 -1.47 27.56 4.76
CA LYS A 195 -0.65 27.66 3.54
C LYS A 195 0.73 26.99 3.71
N SER A 196 1.32 27.06 4.90
CA SER A 196 2.66 26.52 5.16
C SER A 196 2.71 24.98 5.20
N THR A 197 1.58 24.32 5.50
CA THR A 197 1.49 22.86 5.61
C THR A 197 0.80 22.22 4.40
N ALA A 198 0.10 23.00 3.57
CA ALA A 198 -0.56 22.52 2.36
C ALA A 198 0.45 22.09 1.28
N THR A 199 0.15 21.00 0.57
CA THR A 199 0.94 20.55 -0.59
C THR A 199 0.91 21.60 -1.70
N LEU A 200 -0.22 22.27 -1.89
CA LEU A 200 -0.43 23.29 -2.91
C LEU A 200 -1.18 24.49 -2.34
N VAL A 201 -0.89 25.67 -2.87
CA VAL A 201 -1.68 26.89 -2.61
C VAL A 201 -2.22 27.36 -3.95
N THR A 202 -3.53 27.59 -4.03
CA THR A 202 -4.16 28.13 -5.25
C THR A 202 -3.90 29.63 -5.37
N SER A 203 -3.97 30.17 -6.58
CA SER A 203 -3.88 31.62 -6.80
C SER A 203 -5.21 32.31 -6.54
N GLY A 204 -6.33 31.59 -6.67
CA GLY A 204 -7.66 32.10 -6.36
C GLY A 204 -8.02 32.02 -4.87
N ALA A 205 -8.63 33.08 -4.35
CA ALA A 205 -9.29 33.06 -3.05
C ALA A 205 -10.68 32.41 -3.14
N ARG A 206 -11.10 31.73 -2.07
CA ARG A 206 -12.44 31.14 -1.89
C ARG A 206 -12.83 30.28 -3.10
N GLY A 207 -14.08 30.39 -3.56
CA GLY A 207 -14.61 29.60 -4.68
C GLY A 207 -13.77 29.67 -5.96
N LYS A 208 -13.06 30.78 -6.24
CA LYS A 208 -12.14 30.87 -7.38
C LYS A 208 -10.95 29.91 -7.25
N GLY A 209 -10.44 29.71 -6.03
CA GLY A 209 -9.40 28.73 -5.75
C GLY A 209 -9.90 27.30 -5.96
N VAL A 210 -11.14 27.01 -5.56
CA VAL A 210 -11.78 25.71 -5.79
C VAL A 210 -11.99 25.45 -7.29
N GLU A 211 -12.44 26.45 -8.05
CA GLU A 211 -12.57 26.39 -9.51
C GLU A 211 -11.23 26.07 -10.19
N GLU A 212 -10.17 26.76 -9.78
CA GLU A 212 -8.80 26.54 -10.26
C GLU A 212 -8.33 25.10 -9.98
N LEU A 213 -8.53 24.62 -8.75
CA LEU A 213 -8.17 23.28 -8.34
C LEU A 213 -8.92 22.22 -9.15
N ILE A 214 -10.24 22.37 -9.31
CA ILE A 214 -11.06 21.44 -10.10
C ILE A 214 -10.59 21.38 -11.55
N ALA A 215 -10.29 22.54 -12.16
CA ALA A 215 -9.76 22.57 -13.52
C ALA A 215 -8.41 21.84 -13.63
N LYS A 216 -7.52 22.02 -12.63
CA LYS A 216 -6.24 21.29 -12.56
C LYS A 216 -6.44 19.79 -12.38
N LEU A 217 -7.35 19.36 -11.51
CA LEU A 217 -7.64 17.94 -11.26
C LEU A 217 -8.22 17.23 -12.48
N ILE A 218 -9.16 17.86 -13.17
CA ILE A 218 -9.73 17.28 -14.41
C ILE A 218 -8.66 17.17 -15.50
N LYS A 219 -7.75 18.14 -15.60
CA LYS A 219 -6.73 18.18 -16.66
C LYS A 219 -5.51 17.29 -16.38
N ARG A 220 -5.02 17.24 -15.14
CA ARG A 220 -3.72 16.63 -14.78
C ARG A 220 -3.81 15.57 -13.68
N ASP A 221 -4.93 15.50 -12.95
CA ASP A 221 -5.18 14.51 -11.92
C ASP A 221 -4.00 14.37 -10.92
N HIS A 222 -3.42 13.18 -10.74
CA HIS A 222 -2.24 12.97 -9.87
C HIS A 222 -1.06 13.89 -10.18
N GLY A 223 -0.90 14.29 -11.44
CA GLY A 223 0.20 15.13 -11.89
C GLY A 223 0.23 16.56 -11.33
N ILE A 224 -0.71 16.92 -10.45
CA ILE A 224 -0.66 18.16 -9.66
C ILE A 224 0.23 18.04 -8.42
N VAL A 225 0.47 16.84 -7.90
CA VAL A 225 1.24 16.62 -6.67
C VAL A 225 2.74 16.54 -6.97
N PRO A 226 3.60 17.23 -6.20
CA PRO A 226 5.03 17.05 -6.32
C PRO A 226 5.46 15.65 -5.83
N ARG A 227 6.22 14.92 -6.64
CA ARG A 227 6.60 13.50 -6.42
C ARG A 227 7.27 13.15 -5.09
N ARG A 228 7.79 14.14 -4.36
CA ARG A 228 8.46 13.92 -3.06
C ARG A 228 7.46 13.74 -1.92
N HIS A 229 6.20 14.15 -2.08
CA HIS A 229 5.22 14.16 -0.99
C HIS A 229 4.43 12.86 -0.84
N ASP A 230 4.34 12.03 -1.88
CA ASP A 230 3.46 10.85 -1.93
C ASP A 230 4.07 9.63 -2.64
N GLY A 231 5.36 9.72 -3.00
CA GLY A 231 6.08 8.63 -3.66
C GLY A 231 6.59 7.56 -2.71
N ILE A 232 6.63 6.32 -3.16
CA ILE A 232 7.25 5.20 -2.43
C ILE A 232 8.74 5.21 -2.71
N VAL A 233 9.56 5.29 -1.66
CA VAL A 233 11.02 5.29 -1.80
C VAL A 233 11.48 3.92 -2.32
N LEU A 234 12.11 3.92 -3.49
CA LEU A 234 12.77 2.75 -4.07
C LEU A 234 14.18 2.55 -3.48
N GLY A 235 14.88 3.66 -3.27
CA GLY A 235 16.29 3.68 -2.89
C GLY A 235 16.95 5.01 -3.21
N SER A 236 18.27 5.05 -3.21
CA SER A 236 19.04 6.28 -3.45
C SER A 236 20.05 6.15 -4.58
N SER A 237 20.35 7.27 -5.23
CA SER A 237 21.38 7.39 -6.26
C SER A 237 22.11 8.71 -6.13
N GLY A 238 23.44 8.66 -5.95
CA GLY A 238 24.24 9.88 -5.81
C GLY A 238 23.89 10.76 -4.59
N GLY A 239 23.24 10.18 -3.57
CA GLY A 239 22.76 10.90 -2.39
C GLY A 239 21.30 11.38 -2.50
N ASP A 240 20.69 11.31 -3.69
CA ASP A 240 19.28 11.67 -3.88
C ASP A 240 18.36 10.44 -3.79
N ASP A 241 17.22 10.61 -3.11
CA ASP A 241 16.17 9.60 -3.06
C ASP A 241 15.44 9.46 -4.40
N ILE A 242 15.19 8.21 -4.78
CA ILE A 242 14.45 7.81 -5.97
C ILE A 242 13.12 7.23 -5.53
N TYR A 243 12.04 7.80 -6.07
CA TYR A 243 10.67 7.45 -5.71
C TYR A 243 9.92 6.81 -6.88
N LEU A 244 9.08 5.83 -6.56
CA LEU A 244 7.99 5.34 -7.41
C LEU A 244 6.73 6.15 -7.10
N SER A 245 6.04 6.61 -8.13
CA SER A 245 4.74 7.26 -7.96
C SER A 245 3.64 6.22 -7.78
N PRO A 246 2.60 6.48 -6.97
CA PRO A 246 1.40 5.63 -6.90
C PRO A 246 0.68 5.44 -8.24
N THR A 247 0.98 6.27 -9.24
CA THR A 247 0.46 6.11 -10.61
C THR A 247 1.42 5.40 -11.56
N ASP A 248 2.62 5.04 -11.11
CA ASP A 248 3.57 4.31 -11.95
C ASP A 248 3.08 2.89 -12.22
N SER A 249 3.30 2.44 -13.46
CA SER A 249 3.27 1.03 -13.85
C SER A 249 4.71 0.58 -14.03
N VAL A 250 5.15 -0.37 -13.21
CA VAL A 250 6.55 -0.70 -13.00
C VAL A 250 6.82 -2.10 -13.54
N LEU A 251 7.85 -2.25 -14.36
CA LEU A 251 8.41 -3.56 -14.72
C LEU A 251 9.64 -3.84 -13.86
N ILE A 252 9.61 -4.92 -13.08
CA ILE A 252 10.76 -5.47 -12.36
C ILE A 252 11.22 -6.74 -13.07
N ALA A 253 12.42 -6.73 -13.64
CA ALA A 253 12.90 -7.88 -14.41
C ALA A 253 14.40 -8.15 -14.25
N GLY A 254 14.77 -9.41 -14.44
CA GLY A 254 16.12 -9.92 -14.27
C GLY A 254 16.12 -11.44 -14.07
N SER A 255 17.30 -12.06 -14.14
CA SER A 255 17.47 -13.51 -14.04
C SER A 255 16.84 -14.12 -12.77
N SER A 256 16.52 -15.42 -12.82
CA SER A 256 15.98 -16.12 -11.64
C SER A 256 16.96 -16.04 -10.45
N GLY A 257 16.44 -15.93 -9.23
CA GLY A 257 17.25 -15.89 -8.01
C GLY A 257 18.05 -14.61 -7.73
N ILE A 258 17.90 -13.56 -8.55
CA ILE A 258 18.69 -12.31 -8.42
C ILE A 258 18.11 -11.27 -7.44
N GLY A 259 17.02 -11.61 -6.72
CA GLY A 259 16.41 -10.73 -5.71
C GLY A 259 15.19 -9.92 -6.17
N LYS A 260 14.51 -10.31 -7.25
CA LYS A 260 13.26 -9.64 -7.71
C LYS A 260 12.16 -9.63 -6.64
N SER A 261 11.80 -10.80 -6.11
CA SER A 261 10.78 -10.88 -5.06
C SER A 261 11.25 -10.24 -3.75
N THR A 262 12.57 -10.25 -3.46
CA THR A 262 13.14 -9.49 -2.33
C THR A 262 12.88 -7.99 -2.45
N LEU A 263 13.08 -7.42 -3.65
CA LEU A 263 12.74 -6.03 -3.93
C LEU A 263 11.23 -5.78 -3.85
N ALA A 264 10.42 -6.70 -4.38
CA ALA A 264 8.97 -6.59 -4.29
C ALA A 264 8.47 -6.61 -2.84
N THR A 265 9.03 -7.47 -1.99
CA THR A 265 8.75 -7.50 -0.55
C THR A 265 9.12 -6.19 0.12
N ALA A 266 10.32 -5.65 -0.16
CA ALA A 266 10.72 -4.34 0.36
C ALA A 266 9.73 -3.25 -0.03
N LEU A 267 9.22 -3.27 -1.27
CA LEU A 267 8.19 -2.33 -1.72
C LEU A 267 6.85 -2.55 -0.99
N THR A 268 6.41 -3.80 -0.80
CA THR A 268 5.18 -4.09 -0.04
C THR A 268 5.26 -3.63 1.41
N GLU A 269 6.41 -3.76 2.08
CA GLU A 269 6.62 -3.19 3.42
C GLU A 269 6.43 -1.67 3.42
N ARG A 270 6.99 -0.97 2.43
CA ARG A 270 6.79 0.49 2.29
C ARG A 270 5.34 0.82 1.98
N PHE A 271 4.61 -0.01 1.25
CA PHE A 271 3.18 0.18 1.05
C PHE A 271 2.42 0.13 2.38
N VAL A 272 2.68 -0.87 3.23
CA VAL A 272 2.08 -0.98 4.57
C VAL A 272 2.42 0.24 5.44
N GLU A 273 3.70 0.62 5.50
CA GLU A 273 4.16 1.77 6.30
C GLU A 273 3.49 3.09 5.87
N ASN A 274 3.26 3.25 4.56
CA ASN A 274 2.59 4.41 4.00
C ASN A 274 1.07 4.23 3.87
N ARG A 275 0.49 3.19 4.49
CA ARG A 275 -0.95 2.89 4.49
C ARG A 275 -1.58 2.67 3.10
N PHE A 276 -0.77 2.25 2.13
CA PHE A 276 -1.26 1.79 0.83
C PHE A 276 -1.67 0.32 0.88
N GLN A 277 -2.94 0.06 0.60
CA GLN A 277 -3.42 -1.29 0.30
C GLN A 277 -2.78 -1.85 -1.00
N PHE A 278 -2.36 -3.11 -0.98
CA PHE A 278 -1.88 -3.84 -2.14
C PHE A 278 -2.53 -5.23 -2.30
N CYS A 279 -2.47 -5.78 -3.52
CA CYS A 279 -2.82 -7.15 -3.82
C CYS A 279 -1.71 -7.80 -4.65
N VAL A 280 -1.18 -8.93 -4.20
CA VAL A 280 -0.13 -9.71 -4.88
C VAL A 280 -0.76 -10.91 -5.57
N PHE A 281 -0.46 -11.11 -6.85
CA PHE A 281 -0.69 -12.35 -7.57
C PHE A 281 0.59 -13.14 -7.60
N ASP A 282 0.55 -14.31 -6.97
CA ASP A 282 1.73 -15.11 -6.70
C ASP A 282 1.53 -16.55 -7.20
N PRO A 283 1.91 -16.84 -8.46
CA PRO A 283 1.76 -18.16 -9.04
C PRO A 283 2.66 -19.24 -8.44
N GLU A 284 3.72 -18.85 -7.71
CA GLU A 284 4.73 -19.78 -7.17
C GLU A 284 4.67 -19.93 -5.63
N GLY A 285 3.91 -19.08 -4.94
CA GLY A 285 3.78 -19.11 -3.48
C GLY A 285 4.94 -18.44 -2.74
N ASP A 286 5.64 -17.51 -3.39
CA ASP A 286 6.80 -16.81 -2.85
C ASP A 286 6.51 -15.80 -1.74
N TYR A 287 5.28 -15.29 -1.71
CA TYR A 287 4.80 -14.31 -0.73
C TYR A 287 4.02 -15.00 0.39
N ASP A 288 4.13 -16.32 0.51
CA ASP A 288 3.60 -17.08 1.65
C ASP A 288 4.25 -16.60 2.96
N GLY A 289 3.45 -15.97 3.81
CA GLY A 289 3.91 -15.41 5.09
C GLY A 289 4.32 -13.93 5.03
N LEU A 290 3.99 -13.21 3.96
CA LEU A 290 4.09 -11.75 3.93
C LEU A 290 3.25 -11.14 5.06
N GLU A 291 3.90 -10.46 6.02
CA GLU A 291 3.17 -9.92 7.17
C GLU A 291 2.24 -8.78 6.74
N GLY A 292 1.10 -8.64 7.42
CA GLY A 292 0.12 -7.61 7.10
C GLY A 292 -0.71 -7.90 5.83
N ALA A 293 -0.63 -9.11 5.27
CA ALA A 293 -1.47 -9.56 4.16
C ALA A 293 -2.20 -10.88 4.47
N VAL A 294 -3.43 -10.99 3.98
CA VAL A 294 -4.25 -12.20 4.07
C VAL A 294 -4.00 -13.05 2.82
N ARG A 295 -3.57 -14.28 3.02
CA ARG A 295 -3.36 -15.25 1.94
C ARG A 295 -4.68 -15.90 1.52
N LEU A 296 -4.90 -15.99 0.22
CA LEU A 296 -5.96 -16.75 -0.43
C LEU A 296 -5.37 -17.85 -1.30
N GLY A 297 -5.84 -19.08 -1.11
CA GLY A 297 -5.30 -20.26 -1.77
C GLY A 297 -4.03 -20.80 -1.10
N ASP A 298 -3.66 -22.02 -1.48
CA ASP A 298 -2.43 -22.69 -1.10
C ASP A 298 -2.11 -23.81 -2.12
N GLY A 299 -1.21 -24.74 -1.79
CA GLY A 299 -0.88 -25.87 -2.67
C GLY A 299 -2.01 -26.87 -2.91
N SER A 300 -3.06 -26.85 -2.08
CA SER A 300 -4.16 -27.82 -2.09
C SER A 300 -5.50 -27.19 -2.48
N SER A 301 -5.68 -25.89 -2.25
CA SER A 301 -6.92 -25.15 -2.48
C SER A 301 -6.71 -23.93 -3.37
N ALA A 302 -7.48 -23.84 -4.45
CA ALA A 302 -7.42 -22.70 -5.35
C ALA A 302 -8.14 -21.46 -4.80
N PRO A 303 -7.60 -20.25 -5.00
CA PRO A 303 -8.30 -19.03 -4.66
C PRO A 303 -9.52 -18.84 -5.57
N THR A 304 -10.59 -18.25 -5.03
CA THR A 304 -11.77 -17.89 -5.83
C THR A 304 -11.86 -16.38 -6.05
N LYS A 305 -12.44 -15.97 -7.19
CA LYS A 305 -12.68 -14.56 -7.51
C LYS A 305 -13.49 -13.83 -6.44
N ALA A 306 -14.51 -14.48 -5.87
CA ALA A 306 -15.33 -13.90 -4.81
C ALA A 306 -14.50 -13.57 -3.57
N GLN A 307 -13.69 -14.53 -3.09
CA GLN A 307 -12.80 -14.30 -1.94
C GLN A 307 -11.83 -13.14 -2.17
N VAL A 308 -11.24 -13.05 -3.37
CA VAL A 308 -10.31 -11.95 -3.69
C VAL A 308 -11.01 -10.60 -3.64
N LEU A 309 -12.17 -10.48 -4.29
CA LEU A 309 -12.92 -9.23 -4.33
C LEU A 309 -13.46 -8.82 -2.95
N ASP A 310 -13.91 -9.78 -2.14
CA ASP A 310 -14.42 -9.54 -0.79
C ASP A 310 -13.33 -9.05 0.16
N LEU A 311 -12.13 -9.63 0.10
CA LEU A 311 -11.01 -9.17 0.93
C LEU A 311 -10.47 -7.82 0.46
N VAL A 312 -10.31 -7.62 -0.85
CA VAL A 312 -9.88 -6.33 -1.41
C VAL A 312 -10.87 -5.21 -1.07
N ALA A 313 -12.16 -5.53 -0.91
CA ALA A 313 -13.18 -4.57 -0.50
C ALA A 313 -12.99 -4.03 0.92
N LYS A 314 -12.28 -4.75 1.79
CA LYS A 314 -11.95 -4.31 3.16
C LYS A 314 -10.76 -3.37 3.12
N ALA A 315 -10.91 -2.16 3.66
CA ALA A 315 -9.92 -1.09 3.55
C ALA A 315 -8.54 -1.47 4.11
N ASP A 316 -8.51 -2.22 5.21
CA ASP A 316 -7.30 -2.53 5.98
C ASP A 316 -6.68 -3.89 5.62
N SER A 317 -7.19 -4.56 4.58
CA SER A 317 -6.72 -5.89 4.19
C SER A 317 -5.83 -5.81 2.96
N ASN A 318 -4.55 -6.17 3.09
CA ASN A 318 -3.73 -6.54 1.94
C ASN A 318 -3.98 -8.01 1.58
N VAL A 319 -3.84 -8.37 0.31
CA VAL A 319 -4.19 -9.71 -0.17
C VAL A 319 -3.01 -10.33 -0.92
N VAL A 320 -2.74 -11.60 -0.66
CA VAL A 320 -1.85 -12.45 -1.48
C VAL A 320 -2.69 -13.55 -2.10
N VAL A 321 -2.80 -13.55 -3.42
CA VAL A 321 -3.50 -14.56 -4.20
C VAL A 321 -2.48 -15.61 -4.63
N ASN A 322 -2.43 -16.72 -3.88
CA ASN A 322 -1.53 -17.83 -4.14
C ASN A 322 -2.14 -18.74 -5.22
N GLY A 323 -1.45 -18.86 -6.35
CA GLY A 323 -1.86 -19.66 -7.50
C GLY A 323 -1.20 -21.04 -7.59
N LEU A 324 -0.59 -21.55 -6.51
CA LEU A 324 0.21 -22.77 -6.52
C LEU A 324 -0.61 -24.01 -6.92
N SER A 325 -1.88 -24.09 -6.49
CA SER A 325 -2.79 -25.17 -6.89
C SER A 325 -3.32 -25.04 -8.33
N LEU A 326 -3.14 -23.90 -9.00
CA LEU A 326 -3.59 -23.67 -10.38
C LEU A 326 -2.53 -24.16 -11.37
N ARG A 327 -2.96 -24.95 -12.37
CA ARG A 327 -2.05 -25.40 -13.43
C ARG A 327 -1.57 -24.22 -14.27
N VAL A 328 -0.37 -24.34 -14.85
CA VAL A 328 0.27 -23.24 -15.61
C VAL A 328 -0.63 -22.68 -16.72
N ASN A 329 -1.42 -23.53 -17.38
CA ASN A 329 -2.37 -23.16 -18.43
C ASN A 329 -3.68 -22.54 -17.90
N GLU A 330 -4.04 -22.73 -16.64
CA GLU A 330 -5.26 -22.20 -16.01
C GLU A 330 -5.05 -20.80 -15.41
N ARG A 331 -3.80 -20.47 -15.03
CA ARG A 331 -3.43 -19.19 -14.40
C ARG A 331 -3.82 -17.96 -15.24
N PRO A 332 -3.57 -17.92 -16.57
CA PRO A 332 -4.02 -16.81 -17.41
C PRO A 332 -5.55 -16.62 -17.37
N ASP A 333 -6.32 -17.71 -17.38
CA ASP A 333 -7.79 -17.68 -17.44
C ASP A 333 -8.38 -17.16 -16.13
N PHE A 334 -7.88 -17.66 -15.00
CA PHE A 334 -8.24 -17.17 -13.68
C PHE A 334 -7.97 -15.67 -13.54
N PHE A 335 -6.79 -15.23 -13.97
CA PHE A 335 -6.42 -13.82 -13.92
C PHE A 335 -7.32 -12.96 -14.82
N ALA A 336 -7.57 -13.39 -16.06
CA ALA A 336 -8.43 -12.71 -17.01
C ALA A 336 -9.87 -12.56 -16.51
N ASP A 337 -10.43 -13.58 -15.84
CA ASP A 337 -11.77 -13.51 -15.24
C ASP A 337 -11.85 -12.51 -14.06
N LEU A 338 -10.78 -12.40 -13.27
CA LEU A 338 -10.74 -11.52 -12.10
C LEU A 338 -10.55 -10.04 -12.47
N LEU A 339 -9.79 -9.75 -13.52
CA LEU A 339 -9.40 -8.39 -13.92
C LEU A 339 -10.57 -7.40 -14.07
N PRO A 340 -11.69 -7.72 -14.74
CA PRO A 340 -12.83 -6.80 -14.85
C PRO A 340 -13.41 -6.39 -13.49
N GLY A 341 -13.48 -7.34 -12.54
CA GLY A 341 -13.97 -7.09 -11.19
C GLY A 341 -13.06 -6.14 -10.42
N LEU A 342 -11.75 -6.41 -10.44
CA LEU A 342 -10.75 -5.53 -9.83
C LEU A 342 -10.68 -4.16 -10.49
N GLY A 343 -10.74 -4.09 -11.83
CA GLY A 343 -10.73 -2.82 -12.56
C GLY A 343 -11.95 -1.96 -12.23
N SER A 344 -13.15 -2.58 -12.17
CA SER A 344 -14.37 -1.89 -11.75
C SER A 344 -14.29 -1.38 -10.31
N PHE A 345 -13.75 -2.21 -9.40
CA PHE A 345 -13.54 -1.83 -8.02
C PHE A 345 -12.55 -0.65 -7.90
N ARG A 346 -11.38 -0.74 -8.52
CA ARG A 346 -10.36 0.32 -8.55
C ARG A 346 -10.87 1.62 -9.11
N ARG A 347 -11.68 1.62 -10.18
CA ARG A 347 -12.27 2.85 -10.72
C ARG A 347 -13.18 3.57 -9.73
N ARG A 348 -13.84 2.83 -8.84
CA ARG A 348 -14.78 3.37 -7.85
C ARG A 348 -14.12 3.76 -6.53
N THR A 349 -13.10 3.03 -6.10
CA THR A 349 -12.51 3.15 -4.75
C THR A 349 -11.04 3.55 -4.75
N ALA A 350 -10.40 3.55 -5.93
CA ALA A 350 -8.95 3.66 -6.13
C ALA A 350 -8.10 2.61 -5.40
N ARG A 351 -8.77 1.53 -4.95
CA ARG A 351 -8.17 0.42 -4.20
C ARG A 351 -8.29 -0.91 -4.97
N PRO A 352 -7.33 -1.84 -4.82
CA PRO A 352 -6.09 -1.66 -4.10
C PRO A 352 -5.21 -0.64 -4.84
N HIS A 353 -4.38 0.07 -4.08
CA HIS A 353 -3.53 1.12 -4.65
C HIS A 353 -2.44 0.49 -5.52
N TRP A 354 -1.91 -0.66 -5.10
CA TRP A 354 -0.90 -1.40 -5.82
C TRP A 354 -1.36 -2.82 -6.18
N LEU A 355 -1.16 -3.21 -7.44
CA LEU A 355 -1.22 -4.60 -7.88
C LEU A 355 0.19 -5.09 -8.14
N VAL A 356 0.61 -6.17 -7.48
CA VAL A 356 1.90 -6.82 -7.73
C VAL A 356 1.61 -8.13 -8.44
N ILE A 357 2.14 -8.29 -9.64
CA ILE A 357 1.90 -9.44 -10.51
C ILE A 357 3.24 -10.17 -10.63
N ASP A 358 3.46 -11.19 -9.80
CA ASP A 358 4.67 -12.01 -9.91
C ASP A 358 4.55 -13.04 -11.02
N GLU A 359 5.69 -13.39 -11.60
CA GLU A 359 5.83 -14.16 -12.82
C GLU A 359 4.80 -13.77 -13.90
N ALA A 360 4.74 -12.47 -14.18
CA ALA A 360 3.74 -11.84 -15.05
C ALA A 360 3.65 -12.46 -16.45
N HIS A 361 4.70 -13.14 -16.92
CA HIS A 361 4.68 -13.89 -18.18
C HIS A 361 3.74 -15.11 -18.17
N HIS A 362 3.40 -15.65 -16.99
CA HIS A 362 2.38 -16.69 -16.82
C HIS A 362 0.96 -16.12 -16.72
N LEU A 363 0.78 -14.87 -16.27
CA LEU A 363 -0.55 -14.28 -16.06
C LEU A 363 -1.00 -13.41 -17.25
N LEU A 364 -0.05 -12.81 -17.97
CA LEU A 364 -0.27 -11.92 -19.12
C LEU A 364 0.59 -12.35 -20.33
N PRO A 365 0.44 -13.57 -20.86
CA PRO A 365 1.28 -14.07 -21.94
C PRO A 365 1.04 -13.37 -23.28
N LYS A 366 2.07 -13.28 -24.12
CA LYS A 366 2.05 -12.62 -25.44
C LYS A 366 1.11 -13.26 -26.47
N ARG A 367 0.86 -14.57 -26.41
CA ARG A 367 0.14 -15.34 -27.46
C ARG A 367 -1.38 -15.42 -27.27
N ARG A 368 -1.99 -14.46 -26.57
CA ARG A 368 -3.44 -14.49 -26.30
C ARG A 368 -4.15 -13.39 -27.12
N ASP A 369 -5.04 -13.79 -28.02
CA ASP A 369 -5.88 -12.89 -28.85
C ASP A 369 -6.95 -12.12 -28.03
N ASP A 370 -6.96 -12.26 -26.70
CA ASP A 370 -7.87 -11.58 -25.76
C ASP A 370 -7.46 -10.12 -25.51
N THR A 371 -7.38 -9.36 -26.60
CA THR A 371 -7.13 -7.92 -26.68
C THR A 371 -8.10 -7.12 -25.78
N ARG A 372 -9.31 -7.64 -25.51
CA ARG A 372 -10.33 -7.00 -24.66
C ARG A 372 -9.97 -6.96 -23.17
N SER A 373 -9.23 -7.95 -22.66
CA SER A 373 -8.86 -8.01 -21.23
C SER A 373 -7.77 -7.00 -20.88
N VAL A 374 -6.85 -6.72 -21.82
CA VAL A 374 -5.76 -5.75 -21.65
C VAL A 374 -6.23 -4.31 -21.87
N LEU A 375 -7.22 -4.07 -22.73
CA LEU A 375 -7.85 -2.74 -22.90
C LEU A 375 -8.59 -2.25 -21.65
N SER A 376 -8.89 -3.13 -20.69
CA SER A 376 -9.48 -2.78 -19.40
C SER A 376 -8.44 -2.37 -18.34
N LEU A 377 -7.14 -2.56 -18.64
CA LEU A 377 -6.01 -2.32 -17.76
C LEU A 377 -5.58 -0.85 -17.82
N GLU A 378 -6.41 0.08 -17.37
CA GLU A 378 -5.84 1.31 -16.80
C GLU A 378 -5.20 0.91 -15.47
N LEU A 379 -3.88 0.70 -15.47
CA LEU A 379 -3.11 0.20 -14.33
C LEU A 379 -2.14 1.24 -13.74
N PRO A 380 -2.62 2.39 -13.24
CA PRO A 380 -1.80 3.15 -12.31
C PRO A 380 -1.52 2.25 -11.09
N GLY A 381 -0.33 2.31 -10.51
CA GLY A 381 0.01 1.53 -9.32
C GLY A 381 0.01 0.03 -9.61
N THR A 382 0.85 -0.43 -10.54
CA THR A 382 1.00 -1.85 -10.83
C THR A 382 2.46 -2.21 -11.01
N ILE A 383 2.86 -3.37 -10.50
CA ILE A 383 4.21 -3.91 -10.59
C ILE A 383 4.13 -5.25 -11.32
N LEU A 384 4.75 -5.34 -12.49
CA LEU A 384 4.94 -6.57 -13.25
C LEU A 384 6.32 -7.12 -12.92
N ILE A 385 6.39 -8.34 -12.40
CA ILE A 385 7.66 -9.00 -12.08
C ILE A 385 7.84 -10.17 -13.04
N THR A 386 9.01 -10.31 -13.65
CA THR A 386 9.26 -11.41 -14.59
C THR A 386 10.74 -11.71 -14.79
N VAL A 387 11.04 -12.93 -15.20
CA VAL A 387 12.33 -13.32 -15.81
C VAL A 387 12.36 -13.13 -17.33
N HIS A 388 11.20 -13.06 -17.98
CA HIS A 388 11.04 -13.04 -19.45
C HIS A 388 10.14 -11.87 -19.90
N PRO A 389 10.68 -10.63 -20.01
CA PRO A 389 9.90 -9.49 -20.50
C PRO A 389 9.27 -9.75 -21.88
N GLU A 390 10.00 -10.40 -22.79
CA GLU A 390 9.56 -10.73 -24.15
C GLU A 390 8.37 -11.70 -24.24
N ALA A 391 8.05 -12.39 -23.14
CA ALA A 391 6.93 -13.31 -23.05
C ALA A 391 5.63 -12.65 -22.55
N ILE A 392 5.71 -11.41 -22.06
CA ILE A 392 4.54 -10.63 -21.62
C ILE A 392 3.83 -10.01 -22.84
N SER A 393 2.51 -9.82 -22.74
CA SER A 393 1.72 -9.05 -23.69
C SER A 393 2.33 -7.68 -23.98
N THR A 394 2.49 -7.37 -25.28
CA THR A 394 3.00 -6.08 -25.75
C THR A 394 2.19 -4.91 -25.23
N ASP A 395 0.87 -5.04 -25.15
CA ASP A 395 -0.01 -3.98 -24.67
C ASP A 395 0.17 -3.72 -23.17
N ALA A 396 0.41 -4.76 -22.37
CA ALA A 396 0.75 -4.59 -20.96
C ALA A 396 2.11 -3.88 -20.78
N LEU A 397 3.12 -4.23 -21.60
CA LEU A 397 4.43 -3.58 -21.56
C LEU A 397 4.37 -2.12 -21.98
N ARG A 398 3.50 -1.73 -22.93
CA ARG A 398 3.32 -0.34 -23.35
C ARG A 398 2.79 0.57 -22.25
N LEU A 399 2.10 0.02 -21.26
CA LEU A 399 1.60 0.76 -20.10
C LEU A 399 2.69 1.07 -19.07
N VAL A 400 3.85 0.40 -19.13
CA VAL A 400 4.94 0.56 -18.17
C VAL A 400 5.54 1.96 -18.25
N THR A 401 5.52 2.68 -17.13
CA THR A 401 6.09 4.03 -16.98
C THR A 401 7.50 3.99 -16.36
N ALA A 402 7.85 2.90 -15.68
CA ALA A 402 9.15 2.72 -15.04
C ALA A 402 9.67 1.28 -15.18
N VAL A 403 10.96 1.13 -15.43
CA VAL A 403 11.66 -0.16 -15.55
C VAL A 403 12.72 -0.25 -14.46
N ILE A 404 12.72 -1.35 -13.72
CA ILE A 404 13.72 -1.75 -12.75
C ILE A 404 14.34 -3.06 -13.25
N ALA A 405 15.58 -3.00 -13.70
CA ALA A 405 16.30 -4.16 -14.21
C ALA A 405 17.41 -4.58 -13.23
N LEU A 406 17.45 -5.87 -12.88
CA LEU A 406 18.31 -6.42 -11.85
C LEU A 406 19.43 -7.29 -12.42
N GLY A 407 20.60 -7.22 -11.79
CA GLY A 407 21.71 -8.13 -12.02
C GLY A 407 22.47 -7.94 -13.35
N PRO A 408 23.30 -8.93 -13.71
CA PRO A 408 24.19 -8.84 -14.89
C PRO A 408 23.44 -8.69 -16.21
N THR A 409 22.24 -9.25 -16.32
CA THR A 409 21.38 -9.25 -17.52
C THR A 409 20.49 -8.01 -17.61
N ALA A 410 20.65 -7.02 -16.72
CA ALA A 410 19.81 -5.81 -16.72
C ALA A 410 19.82 -5.07 -18.07
N LYS A 411 20.94 -5.11 -18.80
CA LYS A 411 21.04 -4.52 -20.14
C LYS A 411 20.13 -5.21 -21.15
N ASP A 412 20.04 -6.53 -21.09
CA ASP A 412 19.22 -7.31 -22.00
C ASP A 412 17.73 -7.14 -21.69
N VAL A 413 17.37 -7.01 -20.41
CA VAL A 413 16.03 -6.63 -19.96
C VAL A 413 15.58 -5.31 -20.59
N VAL A 414 16.42 -4.26 -20.51
CA VAL A 414 16.10 -2.95 -21.11
C VAL A 414 15.93 -3.06 -22.63
N LYS A 415 16.84 -3.77 -23.31
CA LYS A 415 16.76 -3.99 -24.76
C LYS A 415 15.52 -4.77 -25.17
N ALA A 416 15.16 -5.82 -24.43
CA ALA A 416 13.97 -6.61 -24.67
C ALA A 416 12.72 -5.74 -24.53
N PHE A 417 12.61 -4.98 -23.44
CA PHE A 417 11.51 -4.03 -23.24
C PHE A 417 11.39 -3.01 -24.39
N CYS A 418 12.50 -2.42 -24.84
CA CYS A 418 12.53 -1.47 -25.96
C CYS A 418 12.03 -2.11 -27.25
N ARG A 419 12.49 -3.33 -27.57
CA ARG A 419 12.07 -4.07 -28.76
C ARG A 419 10.57 -4.37 -28.74
N GLU A 420 10.03 -4.82 -27.61
CA GLU A 420 8.61 -5.17 -27.51
C GLU A 420 7.70 -3.94 -27.55
N THR A 421 8.13 -2.81 -26.97
CA THR A 421 7.32 -1.58 -26.90
C THR A 421 7.50 -0.66 -28.11
N GLY A 422 8.55 -0.86 -28.91
CA GLY A 422 8.93 0.03 -30.01
C GLY A 422 9.63 1.32 -29.56
N ILE A 423 10.04 1.41 -28.30
CA ILE A 423 10.79 2.55 -27.75
C ILE A 423 12.26 2.41 -28.16
N GLU A 424 12.89 3.51 -28.57
CA GLU A 424 14.32 3.50 -28.89
C GLU A 424 15.17 3.20 -27.64
N PRO A 425 16.10 2.22 -27.70
CA PRO A 425 16.94 1.90 -26.57
C PRO A 425 17.91 3.06 -26.26
N PRO A 426 18.15 3.37 -24.97
CA PRO A 426 19.18 4.34 -24.60
C PRO A 426 20.57 3.90 -25.11
N LYS A 427 21.37 4.86 -25.55
CA LYS A 427 22.73 4.60 -26.10
C LYS A 427 23.64 3.92 -25.08
N ASP A 428 23.64 4.41 -23.84
CA ASP A 428 24.47 3.92 -22.75
C ASP A 428 23.63 3.23 -21.68
N ILE A 429 23.73 1.90 -21.62
CA ILE A 429 23.03 1.07 -20.63
C ILE A 429 24.08 0.47 -19.68
N PRO A 430 24.23 1.01 -18.45
CA PRO A 430 25.21 0.50 -17.50
C PRO A 430 24.77 -0.84 -16.91
N THR A 431 25.74 -1.69 -16.55
CA THR A 431 25.47 -2.90 -15.78
C THR A 431 25.51 -2.56 -14.29
N PRO A 432 24.43 -2.79 -13.53
CA PRO A 432 24.45 -2.56 -12.09
C PRO A 432 25.39 -3.56 -11.39
N LYS A 433 26.05 -3.11 -10.31
CA LYS A 433 26.99 -3.92 -9.51
C LYS A 433 26.48 -4.10 -8.09
N GLY A 434 26.72 -5.28 -7.51
CA GLY A 434 26.37 -5.58 -6.12
C GLY A 434 24.86 -5.59 -5.89
N ASP A 435 24.42 -4.87 -4.86
CA ASP A 435 23.03 -4.69 -4.42
C ASP A 435 22.26 -3.62 -5.21
N ARG A 436 22.86 -3.07 -6.28
CA ARG A 436 22.24 -2.01 -7.06
C ARG A 436 21.36 -2.54 -8.17
N VAL A 437 20.36 -1.74 -8.53
CA VAL A 437 19.46 -2.00 -9.65
C VAL A 437 19.56 -0.88 -10.68
N LEU A 438 19.16 -1.17 -11.91
CA LEU A 438 19.05 -0.20 -12.98
C LEU A 438 17.62 0.32 -13.05
N PHE A 439 17.43 1.61 -12.80
CA PHE A 439 16.13 2.27 -12.85
C PHE A 439 16.03 3.19 -14.07
N TRP A 440 14.90 3.13 -14.77
CA TRP A 440 14.66 3.93 -15.97
C TRP A 440 13.18 4.32 -16.09
N ARG A 441 12.91 5.54 -16.58
CA ARG A 441 11.55 6.02 -16.90
C ARG A 441 11.49 6.36 -18.39
N PRO A 442 11.07 5.42 -19.25
CA PRO A 442 11.15 5.58 -20.71
C PRO A 442 10.49 6.86 -21.23
N GLN A 443 9.35 7.24 -20.64
CA GLN A 443 8.52 8.36 -21.09
C GLN A 443 9.00 9.74 -20.60
N VAL A 444 9.86 9.80 -19.58
CA VAL A 444 10.20 11.07 -18.88
C VAL A 444 11.70 11.36 -18.89
N ARG A 445 12.54 10.32 -18.84
CA ARG A 445 13.99 10.46 -18.72
C ARG A 445 14.71 9.55 -19.71
N LYS A 446 15.51 10.16 -20.61
CA LYS A 446 16.37 9.42 -21.55
C LYS A 446 17.55 8.71 -20.86
N LYS A 447 17.93 9.10 -19.63
CA LYS A 447 19.09 8.56 -18.92
C LYS A 447 18.69 7.54 -17.85
N LEU A 448 19.37 6.39 -17.84
CA LEU A 448 19.21 5.38 -16.80
C LEU A 448 20.00 5.76 -15.54
N THR A 449 19.48 5.35 -14.40
CA THR A 449 20.07 5.63 -13.09
C THR A 449 20.33 4.32 -12.36
N THR A 450 21.52 4.17 -11.79
CA THR A 450 21.80 3.05 -10.89
C THR A 450 21.35 3.42 -9.48
N VAL A 451 20.49 2.61 -8.89
CA VAL A 451 19.85 2.86 -7.59
C VAL A 451 20.30 1.81 -6.60
N LYS A 452 20.74 2.22 -5.41
CA LYS A 452 20.92 1.32 -4.27
C LYS A 452 19.55 1.13 -3.62
N VAL A 453 18.98 -0.07 -3.70
CA VAL A 453 17.64 -0.34 -3.18
C VAL A 453 17.64 -0.40 -1.66
N ILE A 454 16.50 -0.07 -1.06
CA ILE A 454 16.30 -0.28 0.37
C ILE A 454 16.11 -1.79 0.62
N GLU A 455 16.79 -2.31 1.63
CA GLU A 455 16.66 -3.71 2.03
C GLU A 455 15.32 -3.95 2.75
N PRO A 456 14.67 -5.12 2.54
CA PRO A 456 13.49 -5.49 3.30
C PRO A 456 13.85 -5.78 4.76
N ARG A 457 12.92 -5.50 5.68
CA ARG A 457 13.03 -5.91 7.08
C ARG A 457 12.67 -7.39 7.26
N GLN A 458 11.72 -7.88 6.47
CA GLN A 458 11.28 -9.27 6.46
C GLN A 458 12.18 -10.11 5.56
N SER A 459 12.57 -11.28 6.05
CA SER A 459 13.18 -12.32 5.22
C SER A 459 12.08 -13.23 4.67
N LEU A 460 11.86 -13.24 3.35
CA LEU A 460 10.94 -14.19 2.73
C LEU A 460 11.34 -15.65 3.02
N LYS A 461 10.36 -16.52 3.26
CA LYS A 461 10.53 -17.98 3.42
C LYS A 461 11.04 -18.70 2.15
N ARG A 462 11.26 -17.96 1.05
CA ARG A 462 11.63 -18.48 -0.29
C ARG A 462 12.99 -19.19 -0.35
N HIS A 463 13.92 -18.95 0.57
CA HIS A 463 15.18 -19.72 0.60
C HIS A 463 15.03 -21.12 1.18
N SER A 464 13.95 -21.38 1.92
CA SER A 464 13.83 -22.60 2.69
C SER A 464 13.21 -23.73 1.85
N ARG A 465 12.02 -23.56 1.29
CA ARG A 465 11.28 -24.67 0.65
C ARG A 465 11.78 -25.12 -0.72
N LYS A 466 12.27 -24.21 -1.58
CA LYS A 466 12.77 -24.58 -2.93
C LYS A 466 13.98 -25.51 -2.90
N TYR A 467 14.88 -25.29 -1.94
CA TYR A 467 16.06 -26.15 -1.70
C TYR A 467 15.73 -27.33 -0.78
N ALA A 468 14.65 -27.23 0.01
CA ALA A 468 14.20 -28.34 0.83
C ALA A 468 13.48 -29.42 0.04
N GLU A 469 12.59 -29.04 -0.89
CA GLU A 469 11.73 -29.99 -1.62
C GLU A 469 12.04 -30.08 -3.13
N GLY A 470 12.63 -29.05 -3.76
CA GLY A 470 12.95 -29.03 -5.20
C GLY A 470 14.30 -29.69 -5.55
N GLN A 471 14.52 -30.11 -6.81
CA GLN A 471 15.78 -30.76 -7.24
C GLN A 471 16.93 -29.77 -7.46
N LEU A 472 18.01 -29.93 -6.69
CA LEU A 472 19.32 -29.30 -6.93
C LEU A 472 20.06 -29.99 -8.08
N ASP A 473 20.79 -29.20 -8.85
CA ASP A 473 21.72 -29.72 -9.85
C ASP A 473 22.84 -30.57 -9.21
N GLU A 474 23.64 -31.24 -10.04
CA GLU A 474 24.73 -32.11 -9.57
C GLU A 474 25.74 -31.36 -8.71
N THR A 475 26.01 -30.08 -9.02
CA THR A 475 26.96 -29.26 -8.28
C THR A 475 26.43 -28.73 -6.95
N GLY A 476 25.11 -28.61 -6.81
CA GLY A 476 24.43 -28.15 -5.61
C GLY A 476 23.98 -29.26 -4.66
N SER A 477 23.95 -30.51 -5.12
CA SER A 477 23.54 -31.68 -4.32
C SER A 477 24.55 -32.00 -3.22
N PHE A 478 24.09 -32.52 -2.09
CA PHE A 478 24.99 -33.10 -1.09
C PHE A 478 25.32 -34.53 -1.47
N TYR A 479 26.57 -34.95 -1.21
CA TYR A 479 27.00 -36.32 -1.44
C TYR A 479 27.53 -36.89 -0.12
N PHE A 480 26.87 -37.91 0.40
CA PHE A 480 27.40 -38.69 1.50
C PHE A 480 28.51 -39.59 0.96
N ARG A 481 29.75 -39.26 1.32
CA ARG A 481 30.98 -39.97 0.97
C ARG A 481 31.58 -40.59 2.22
N GLY A 482 31.64 -41.91 2.25
CA GLY A 482 32.33 -42.63 3.32
C GLY A 482 33.84 -42.42 3.25
N PRO A 483 34.58 -42.71 4.33
CA PRO A 483 36.03 -42.86 4.27
C PRO A 483 36.43 -43.83 3.15
N ASP A 484 37.47 -43.50 2.37
CA ASP A 484 37.97 -44.29 1.24
C ASP A 484 36.96 -44.53 0.08
N ASP A 485 35.99 -43.61 -0.10
CA ASP A 485 34.99 -43.64 -1.19
C ASP A 485 34.05 -44.87 -1.15
N ALA A 486 33.92 -45.49 0.03
CA ALA A 486 33.11 -46.69 0.26
C ALA A 486 31.59 -46.52 0.01
N MET A 487 31.12 -45.28 -0.12
CA MET A 487 29.71 -44.94 -0.35
C MET A 487 29.60 -43.60 -1.10
N ASN A 488 28.64 -43.47 -2.02
CA ASN A 488 28.40 -42.23 -2.76
C ASN A 488 26.90 -42.02 -3.00
N LEU A 489 26.20 -41.53 -1.97
CA LEU A 489 24.75 -41.26 -2.04
C LEU A 489 24.47 -39.78 -2.26
N ARG A 490 23.69 -39.47 -3.29
CA ARG A 490 23.33 -38.10 -3.67
C ARG A 490 22.01 -37.66 -3.05
N ALA A 491 22.06 -36.63 -2.21
CA ALA A 491 20.89 -35.90 -1.75
C ALA A 491 20.73 -34.61 -2.57
N HIS A 492 19.75 -34.61 -3.47
CA HIS A 492 19.47 -33.47 -4.35
C HIS A 492 18.57 -32.41 -3.72
N ASN A 493 18.17 -32.52 -2.46
CA ASN A 493 17.44 -31.49 -1.69
C ASN A 493 17.54 -31.77 -0.18
N LEU A 494 17.08 -30.85 0.67
CA LEU A 494 17.17 -30.97 2.13
C LEU A 494 16.32 -32.12 2.69
N MET A 495 15.17 -32.42 2.09
CA MET A 495 14.28 -33.49 2.57
C MET A 495 14.87 -34.88 2.30
N ILE A 496 15.43 -35.10 1.11
CA ILE A 496 16.16 -36.32 0.75
C ILE A 496 17.44 -36.42 1.59
N PHE A 497 18.12 -35.30 1.87
CA PHE A 497 19.23 -35.29 2.81
C PHE A 497 18.81 -35.79 4.20
N ALA A 498 17.71 -35.27 4.76
CA ALA A 498 17.21 -35.68 6.07
C ALA A 498 16.82 -37.16 6.09
N GLN A 499 16.14 -37.64 5.05
CA GLN A 499 15.74 -39.04 4.90
C GLN A 499 16.96 -39.98 4.79
N MET A 500 17.98 -39.60 4.00
CA MET A 500 19.20 -40.40 3.84
C MET A 500 20.05 -40.40 5.11
N ALA A 501 20.13 -39.26 5.81
CA ALA A 501 20.87 -39.12 7.05
C ALA A 501 20.36 -40.06 8.16
N GLU A 502 19.07 -40.39 8.20
CA GLU A 502 18.53 -41.38 9.13
C GLU A 502 19.11 -42.78 8.92
N GLY A 503 19.46 -43.14 7.67
CA GLY A 503 19.95 -44.47 7.29
C GLY A 503 21.45 -44.59 7.04
N ILE A 504 22.22 -43.51 7.15
CA ILE A 504 23.67 -43.51 6.90
C ILE A 504 24.44 -44.17 8.05
N ASP A 505 25.59 -44.81 7.80
CA ASP A 505 26.42 -45.36 8.89
C ASP A 505 27.16 -44.25 9.66
N ASP A 506 27.53 -44.52 10.91
CA ASP A 506 28.14 -43.53 11.81
C ASP A 506 29.52 -43.04 11.33
N LYS A 507 30.28 -43.88 10.63
CA LYS A 507 31.61 -43.49 10.14
C LYS A 507 31.48 -42.47 9.01
N THR A 508 30.53 -42.68 8.09
CA THR A 508 30.21 -41.73 7.02
C THR A 508 29.61 -40.43 7.57
N TRP A 509 28.73 -40.53 8.58
CA TRP A 509 28.17 -39.33 9.22
C TRP A 509 29.26 -38.49 9.90
N GLU A 510 30.14 -39.13 10.69
CA GLU A 510 31.19 -38.46 11.43
C GLU A 510 32.26 -37.87 10.50
N PHE A 511 32.59 -38.53 9.39
CA PHE A 511 33.52 -38.02 8.39
C PHE A 511 33.15 -36.60 7.92
N HIS A 512 31.90 -36.40 7.50
CA HIS A 512 31.40 -35.08 7.07
C HIS A 512 31.18 -34.11 8.25
N LEU A 513 30.76 -34.62 9.41
CA LEU A 513 30.58 -33.81 10.62
C LEU A 513 31.90 -33.13 11.03
N ARG A 514 33.01 -33.88 11.03
CA ARG A 514 34.34 -33.36 11.41
C ARG A 514 34.94 -32.45 10.35
N ALA A 515 34.58 -32.62 9.08
CA ALA A 515 34.96 -31.73 7.97
C ALA A 515 34.15 -30.42 7.94
N GLY A 516 33.03 -30.38 8.64
CA GLY A 516 32.11 -29.24 8.67
C GLY A 516 31.30 -29.08 7.39
N ASP A 517 31.03 -30.19 6.70
CA ASP A 517 30.45 -30.17 5.36
C ASP A 517 28.95 -29.87 5.39
N TYR A 518 28.24 -30.27 6.45
CA TYR A 518 26.80 -30.04 6.58
C TYR A 518 26.52 -28.54 6.74
N SER A 519 27.20 -27.86 7.66
CA SER A 519 26.99 -26.42 7.86
C SER A 519 27.42 -25.59 6.64
N LYS A 520 28.48 -26.00 5.93
CA LYS A 520 28.89 -25.36 4.66
C LYS A 520 27.82 -25.55 3.59
N TRP A 521 27.30 -26.77 3.43
CA TRP A 521 26.25 -27.04 2.44
C TRP A 521 24.97 -26.26 2.76
N PHE A 522 24.54 -26.22 4.02
CA PHE A 522 23.39 -25.42 4.46
C PHE A 522 23.60 -23.92 4.23
N ARG A 523 24.81 -23.41 4.43
CA ARG A 523 25.13 -21.99 4.23
C ARG A 523 25.17 -21.60 2.75
N HIS A 524 25.78 -22.43 1.92
CA HIS A 524 26.15 -22.06 0.56
C HIS A 524 25.14 -22.53 -0.49
N GLN A 525 24.59 -23.74 -0.32
CA GLN A 525 23.63 -24.32 -1.27
C GLN A 525 22.19 -24.11 -0.82
N ILE A 526 21.84 -24.48 0.41
CA ILE A 526 20.48 -24.27 0.95
C ILE A 526 20.23 -22.79 1.27
N ARG A 527 21.29 -22.03 1.56
CA ARG A 527 21.27 -20.60 1.92
C ARG A 527 20.48 -20.30 3.21
N ASP A 528 20.47 -21.23 4.15
CA ASP A 528 19.92 -21.03 5.50
C ASP A 528 21.06 -20.77 6.50
N LYS A 529 21.27 -19.48 6.83
CA LYS A 529 22.35 -19.05 7.72
C LYS A 529 22.16 -19.49 9.16
N ASP A 530 20.92 -19.61 9.62
CA ASP A 530 20.63 -19.97 11.00
C ASP A 530 20.71 -21.48 11.21
N LEU A 531 20.19 -22.28 10.26
CA LEU A 531 20.41 -23.72 10.24
C LEU A 531 21.92 -24.02 10.17
N ALA A 532 22.66 -23.32 9.30
CA ALA A 532 24.10 -23.48 9.22
C ALA A 532 24.83 -23.10 10.53
N ARG A 533 24.35 -22.10 11.27
CA ARG A 533 24.94 -21.72 12.56
C ARG A 533 24.71 -22.81 13.61
N GLU A 534 23.48 -23.28 13.73
CA GLU A 534 23.08 -24.34 14.67
C GLU A 534 23.77 -25.68 14.37
N THR A 535 23.87 -26.05 13.09
CA THR A 535 24.64 -27.24 12.67
C THR A 535 26.13 -27.09 12.95
N ALA A 536 26.71 -25.90 12.75
CA ALA A 536 28.12 -25.67 13.05
C ALA A 536 28.45 -25.79 14.55
N GLU A 537 27.47 -25.58 15.44
CA GLU A 537 27.65 -25.85 16.88
C GLU A 537 27.74 -27.35 17.16
N ALA A 538 26.91 -28.15 16.51
CA ALA A 538 26.97 -29.62 16.60
C ALA A 538 28.28 -30.18 15.99
N GLU A 539 28.76 -29.61 14.89
CA GLU A 539 30.03 -30.02 14.26
C GLU A 539 31.27 -29.71 15.12
N LYS A 540 31.23 -28.61 15.90
CA LYS A 540 32.33 -28.19 16.78
C LYS A 540 32.37 -28.96 18.09
N ASP A 541 31.27 -29.55 18.52
CA ASP A 541 31.21 -30.30 19.77
C ASP A 541 31.83 -31.70 19.59
N ARG A 542 33.05 -31.87 20.12
CA ARG A 542 33.78 -33.13 20.07
C ARG A 542 33.27 -34.19 21.05
N LYS A 543 32.35 -33.82 21.95
CA LYS A 543 31.77 -34.75 22.93
C LYS A 543 30.52 -35.46 22.41
N LEU A 544 29.90 -34.94 21.35
CA LEU A 544 28.72 -35.58 20.74
C LEU A 544 29.13 -36.83 19.97
N SER A 545 28.37 -37.90 20.20
CA SER A 545 28.42 -39.10 19.35
C SER A 545 27.83 -38.82 17.95
N ALA A 546 28.09 -39.71 17.01
CA ALA A 546 27.51 -39.64 15.67
C ALA A 546 25.97 -39.63 15.73
N GLU A 547 25.37 -40.45 16.60
CA GLU A 547 23.93 -40.52 16.81
C GLU A 547 23.36 -39.20 17.38
N GLU A 548 23.99 -38.64 18.41
CA GLU A 548 23.52 -37.42 19.07
C GLU A 548 23.64 -36.19 18.15
N SER A 549 24.76 -36.06 17.44
CA SER A 549 24.98 -34.98 16.48
C SER A 549 24.02 -35.08 15.29
N ARG A 550 23.76 -36.29 14.80
CA ARG A 550 22.78 -36.56 13.74
C ARG A 550 21.38 -36.19 14.16
N LYS A 551 20.95 -36.64 15.34
CA LYS A 551 19.65 -36.28 15.90
C LYS A 551 19.48 -34.77 16.02
N ARG A 552 20.48 -34.06 16.56
CA ARG A 552 20.46 -32.60 16.71
C ARG A 552 20.34 -31.87 15.37
N VAL A 553 21.07 -32.31 14.35
CA VAL A 553 20.99 -31.72 13.00
C VAL A 553 19.64 -32.01 12.35
N LEU A 554 19.14 -33.24 12.45
CA LEU A 554 17.84 -33.63 11.91
C LEU A 554 16.67 -32.92 12.61
N ASP A 555 16.73 -32.75 13.93
CA ASP A 555 15.72 -32.02 14.69
C ASP A 555 15.71 -30.53 14.31
N ALA A 556 16.88 -29.92 14.08
CA ALA A 556 16.97 -28.55 13.58
C ALA A 556 16.38 -28.38 12.18
N VAL A 557 16.61 -29.35 11.28
CA VAL A 557 15.97 -29.40 9.95
C VAL A 557 14.46 -29.59 10.10
N ARG A 558 14.00 -30.56 10.89
CA ARG A 558 12.58 -30.87 11.04
C ARG A 558 11.79 -29.71 11.66
N ARG A 559 12.34 -29.05 12.68
CA ARG A 559 11.73 -27.87 13.33
C ARG A 559 11.54 -26.71 12.35
N ARG A 560 12.47 -26.51 11.42
CA ARG A 560 12.39 -25.42 10.43
C ARG A 560 11.56 -25.76 9.19
N TYR A 561 11.50 -27.04 8.80
CA TYR A 561 11.03 -27.44 7.47
C TYR A 561 9.88 -28.45 7.45
N THR A 562 9.59 -29.14 8.56
CA THR A 562 8.54 -30.19 8.60
C THR A 562 7.46 -29.99 9.66
N ALA A 563 7.54 -28.97 10.52
CA ALA A 563 6.51 -28.71 11.51
C ALA A 563 5.25 -28.08 10.86
N PRO A 564 4.03 -28.60 11.13
CA PRO A 564 2.80 -27.84 10.88
C PRO A 564 2.81 -26.59 11.76
N ALA A 565 2.24 -25.49 11.28
CA ALA A 565 2.13 -24.25 12.05
C ALA A 565 1.31 -24.51 13.33
N THR A 566 1.98 -24.75 14.45
CA THR A 566 1.36 -24.76 15.77
C THR A 566 1.30 -23.33 16.31
N ALA A 567 0.20 -23.09 17.04
CA ALA A 567 -0.24 -21.82 17.61
C ALA A 567 0.83 -21.13 18.50
N PRO A 568 0.65 -19.82 18.83
CA PRO A 568 1.61 -19.08 19.64
C PRO A 568 1.77 -19.72 21.02
N GLU A 569 3.01 -19.78 21.51
CA GLU A 569 3.28 -20.09 22.93
C GLU A 569 2.80 -18.93 23.80
N GLU A 570 2.20 -19.27 24.95
CA GLU A 570 1.55 -18.38 25.93
C GLU A 570 2.47 -17.31 26.54
#